data_AF-A0A249P6K9-F1
#
_entry.id   AF-A0A249P6K9-F1
#
_cell.length_a   1.000
_cell.length_b   1.000
_cell.length_c   1.000
_cell.angle_alpha   90.00
_cell.angle_beta   90.00
_cell.angle_gamma   90.00
#
_symmetry.space_group_name_H-M   'P 1'
#
loop_
_entity.id
_entity.type
_entity.pdbx_description
1 polymer ?
#
loop_
_entity_poly.entity_id
_entity_poly.type
_entity_poly.pdbx_seq_one_letter_code
_entity_poly.pdbx_strand_id
1 'polypeptide(L)'
;MVQGGVVKITRPKRQPTHPDRHLDCEEAIEDLFQAVAAAAEAAGWTRHETAAALISLAENHALAIEANDKTAKLCALAFDDGITVH
;
A
#
# COMPACT_ATOMS: atom_id res chain seq x y z
N MET A 1 -10.05 22.83 -2.96
CA MET A 1 -10.52 22.69 -1.56
C MET A 1 -10.93 21.24 -1.34
N VAL A 2 -9.98 20.38 -0.97
CA VAL A 2 -10.31 19.01 -0.52
C VAL A 2 -10.60 19.13 0.97
N GLN A 3 -11.86 18.98 1.36
CA GLN A 3 -12.23 18.98 2.76
C GLN A 3 -11.56 17.80 3.46
N GLY A 4 -10.84 18.09 4.54
CA GLY A 4 -10.16 17.12 5.40
C GLY A 4 -11.14 16.31 6.24
N GLY A 5 -11.97 15.49 5.58
CA GLY A 5 -12.66 14.40 6.23
C GLY A 5 -11.70 13.23 6.40
N VAL A 6 -11.62 12.66 7.60
CA VAL A 6 -10.89 11.41 7.82
C VAL A 6 -11.57 10.33 6.99
N VAL A 7 -10.90 9.93 5.92
CA VAL A 7 -11.28 8.79 5.10
C VAL A 7 -11.30 7.53 5.99
N LYS A 8 -12.45 6.86 6.07
CA LYS A 8 -12.62 5.67 6.91
C LYS A 8 -12.49 4.40 6.06
N ILE A 9 -11.30 3.81 6.05
CA ILE A 9 -11.09 2.46 5.51
C ILE A 9 -11.53 1.45 6.57
N THR A 10 -12.43 0.53 6.22
CA THR A 10 -12.87 -0.53 7.12
C THR A 10 -11.93 -1.73 7.07
N ARG A 11 -11.80 -2.44 8.20
CA ARG A 11 -11.06 -3.70 8.22
C ARG A 11 -11.74 -4.74 7.31
N PRO A 12 -10.97 -5.57 6.58
CA PRO A 12 -11.51 -6.72 5.87
C PRO A 12 -12.39 -7.58 6.77
N LYS A 13 -13.57 -7.97 6.28
CA LYS A 13 -14.59 -8.70 7.05
C LYS A 13 -14.12 -10.12 7.37
N ARG A 14 -13.44 -10.76 6.41
CA ARG A 14 -13.01 -12.15 6.50
C ARG A 14 -11.65 -12.28 7.19
N GLN A 15 -11.43 -13.44 7.81
CA GLN A 15 -10.21 -13.78 8.55
C GLN A 15 -8.98 -13.90 7.64
N PRO A 16 -7.75 -13.68 8.15
CA PRO A 16 -6.51 -13.67 7.38
C PRO A 16 -6.30 -14.80 6.35
N THR A 17 -6.76 -16.02 6.67
CA THR A 17 -6.56 -17.21 5.84
C THR A 17 -7.66 -17.44 4.80
N HIS A 18 -8.70 -16.60 4.77
CA HIS A 18 -9.80 -16.75 3.81
C HIS A 18 -9.34 -16.36 2.39
N PRO A 19 -9.62 -17.17 1.35
CA PRO A 19 -9.19 -16.87 -0.02
C PRO A 19 -9.66 -15.49 -0.51
N ASP A 20 -10.91 -15.14 -0.26
CA ASP A 20 -11.48 -13.85 -0.68
C ASP A 20 -11.08 -12.65 0.19
N ARG A 21 -10.19 -12.80 1.18
CA ARG A 21 -9.79 -11.67 2.01
C ARG A 21 -9.10 -10.57 1.21
N HIS A 22 -8.44 -10.94 0.11
CA HIS A 22 -7.84 -9.95 -0.79
C HIS A 22 -8.92 -9.05 -1.41
N LEU A 23 -10.03 -9.64 -1.88
CA LEU A 23 -11.17 -8.89 -2.42
C LEU A 23 -11.79 -7.96 -1.36
N ASP A 24 -11.90 -8.41 -0.10
CA ASP A 24 -12.36 -7.53 0.99
C ASP A 24 -11.46 -6.31 1.18
N CYS A 25 -10.15 -6.45 0.98
CA CYS A 25 -9.21 -5.33 1.05
C CYS A 25 -9.43 -4.36 -0.12
N GLU A 26 -9.61 -4.87 -1.33
CA GLU A 26 -9.87 -4.08 -2.53
C GLU A 26 -11.18 -3.28 -2.38
N GLU A 27 -12.27 -3.96 -2.00
CA GLU A 27 -13.57 -3.33 -1.75
C GLU A 27 -13.48 -2.21 -0.69
N ALA A 28 -12.66 -2.40 0.35
CA ALA A 28 -12.52 -1.41 1.41
C ALA A 28 -11.81 -0.11 0.98
N ILE A 29 -11.07 -0.13 -0.13
CA ILE A 29 -10.32 1.02 -0.65
C ILE A 29 -10.78 1.52 -2.02
N GLU A 30 -11.65 0.78 -2.71
CA GLU A 30 -12.07 1.04 -4.09
C GLU A 30 -12.62 2.46 -4.29
N ASP A 31 -13.53 2.90 -3.42
CA ASP A 31 -14.14 4.24 -3.51
C ASP A 31 -13.09 5.36 -3.49
N LEU A 32 -12.03 5.17 -2.70
CA LEU A 32 -10.95 6.15 -2.56
C LEU A 32 -10.02 6.12 -3.75
N PHE A 33 -9.71 4.92 -4.24
CA PHE A 33 -8.93 4.74 -5.45
C PHE A 33 -9.62 5.41 -6.64
N GLN A 34 -10.93 5.20 -6.79
CA GLN A 34 -11.79 5.86 -7.78
C GLN A 34 -11.79 7.38 -7.60
N ALA A 35 -11.88 7.88 -6.36
CA ALA A 35 -11.86 9.31 -6.07
C ALA A 35 -10.54 9.98 -6.47
N VAL A 36 -9.39 9.32 -6.25
CA VAL A 36 -8.08 9.82 -6.69
C VAL A 36 -8.02 9.85 -8.22
N ALA A 37 -8.47 8.78 -8.88
CA ALA A 37 -8.50 8.73 -10.34
C ALA A 37 -9.37 9.85 -10.94
N ALA A 38 -10.59 10.02 -10.41
CA ALA A 38 -11.51 11.06 -10.82
C ALA A 38 -10.94 12.47 -10.61
N ALA A 39 -10.23 12.71 -9.50
CA ALA A 39 -9.59 13.98 -9.23
C ALA A 39 -8.45 14.30 -10.22
N ALA A 40 -7.64 13.29 -10.58
CA ALA A 40 -6.58 13.44 -11.58
C ALA A 40 -7.16 13.74 -12.97
N GLU A 41 -8.19 13.00 -13.39
CA GLU A 41 -8.88 13.25 -14.66
C GLU A 41 -9.55 14.63 -14.69
N ALA A 42 -10.16 15.07 -13.59
CA ALA A 42 -10.74 16.41 -13.46
C ALA A 42 -9.67 17.52 -13.51
N ALA A 43 -8.43 17.23 -13.14
CA ALA A 43 -7.28 18.13 -13.29
C ALA A 43 -6.72 18.15 -14.72
N GLY A 44 -7.33 17.42 -15.66
CA GLY A 44 -6.98 17.39 -17.08
C GLY A 44 -6.05 16.25 -17.49
N TRP A 45 -5.77 15.30 -16.60
CA TRP A 45 -4.97 14.12 -16.97
C TRP A 45 -5.80 13.19 -17.83
N THR A 46 -5.15 12.48 -18.75
CA THR A 46 -5.81 11.39 -19.48
C THR A 46 -6.03 10.20 -18.55
N ARG A 47 -6.99 9.34 -18.91
CA ARG A 47 -7.24 8.07 -18.19
C ARG A 47 -5.97 7.19 -18.13
N HIS A 48 -5.18 7.19 -19.20
CA HIS A 48 -3.95 6.41 -19.28
C HIS A 48 -2.85 6.96 -18.37
N GLU A 49 -2.65 8.27 -18.32
CA GLU A 49 -1.68 8.89 -17.39
C GLU A 49 -2.08 8.63 -15.93
N THR A 50 -3.38 8.78 -15.64
CA THR A 50 -3.92 8.50 -14.30
C THR A 50 -3.69 7.05 -13.89
N ALA A 51 -4.03 6.09 -14.76
CA ALA A 51 -3.81 4.67 -14.50
C ALA A 51 -2.33 4.33 -14.33
N ALA A 52 -1.47 4.82 -15.23
CA ALA A 52 -0.03 4.59 -15.16
C ALA A 52 0.56 5.11 -13.84
N ALA A 53 0.20 6.33 -13.42
CA ALA A 53 0.67 6.91 -12.17
C ALA A 53 0.20 6.09 -10.94
N LEU A 54 -1.07 5.67 -10.90
CA LEU A 54 -1.60 4.86 -9.81
C LEU A 54 -0.91 3.49 -9.71
N ILE A 55 -0.65 2.83 -10.84
CA ILE A 55 0.11 1.57 -10.90
C ILE A 55 1.52 1.79 -10.36
N SER A 56 2.26 2.79 -10.85
CA SER A 56 3.62 3.07 -10.39
C SER A 56 3.68 3.37 -8.89
N LEU A 57 2.70 4.07 -8.33
CA LEU A 57 2.64 4.33 -6.89
C LEU A 57 2.41 3.04 -6.09
N ALA A 58 1.51 2.16 -6.55
CA ALA A 58 1.26 0.87 -5.90
C ALA A 58 2.49 -0.05 -5.95
N GLU A 59 3.16 -0.12 -7.10
CA GLU A 59 4.40 -0.90 -7.29
C GLU A 59 5.53 -0.37 -6.40
N ASN A 60 5.73 0.95 -6.38
CA ASN A 60 6.75 1.57 -5.52
C ASN A 60 6.50 1.30 -4.03
N HIS A 61 5.23 1.30 -3.61
CA HIS A 61 4.87 0.94 -2.24
C HIS A 61 5.22 -0.51 -1.91
N ALA A 62 4.91 -1.45 -2.81
CA ALA A 62 5.27 -2.87 -2.64
C ALA A 62 6.78 -3.08 -2.57
N LEU A 63 7.54 -2.44 -3.46
CA LEU A 63 9.01 -2.49 -3.46
C LEU A 63 9.61 -1.92 -2.17
N ALA A 64 9.04 -0.83 -1.64
CA ALA A 64 9.48 -0.24 -0.39
C ALA A 64 9.24 -1.17 0.82
N ILE A 65 8.10 -1.88 0.87
CA ILE A 65 7.84 -2.89 1.91
C ILE A 65 8.89 -4.01 1.82
N GLU A 66 9.13 -4.55 0.63
CA GLU A 66 10.11 -5.62 0.44
C GLU A 66 11.52 -5.19 0.84
N ALA A 67 11.93 -3.99 0.45
CA ALA A 67 13.24 -3.43 0.83
C ALA A 67 13.37 -3.29 2.36
N ASN A 68 12.35 -2.75 3.02
CA ASN A 68 12.33 -2.59 4.47
C ASN A 68 12.39 -3.95 5.19
N ASP A 69 11.64 -4.95 4.73
CA ASP A 69 11.66 -6.30 5.29
C ASP A 69 13.03 -6.97 5.15
N LYS A 70 13.71 -6.77 4.01
CA LYS A 70 15.09 -7.25 3.79
C LYS A 70 16.06 -6.58 4.76
N THR A 71 15.98 -5.25 4.89
CA THR A 71 16.82 -4.50 5.83
C THR A 71 16.58 -4.95 7.27
N ALA A 72 15.33 -5.16 7.69
CA ALA A 72 14.99 -5.63 9.03
C ALA A 72 15.60 -7.01 9.33
N LYS A 73 15.53 -7.94 8.36
CA LYS A 73 16.16 -9.28 8.47
C LYS A 73 17.67 -9.19 8.59
N LEU A 74 18.32 -8.38 7.74
CA LEU A 74 19.77 -8.20 7.78
C LEU A 74 20.25 -7.57 9.09
N CYS A 75 19.50 -6.58 9.60
CA CYS A 75 19.77 -6.01 10.92
C CYS A 75 19.71 -7.09 12.00
N ALA A 76 18.64 -7.89 12.03
CA ALA A 76 18.48 -8.96 13.01
C ALA A 76 19.64 -9.98 13.00
N LEU A 77 20.13 -10.35 11.81
CA LEU A 77 21.29 -11.25 11.66
C LEU A 77 22.60 -10.59 12.12
N ALA A 78 22.83 -9.32 11.77
CA ALA A 78 24.03 -8.60 12.17
C ALA A 78 24.14 -8.39 13.70
N PHE A 79 23.01 -8.39 14.43
CA PHE A 79 22.99 -8.31 15.88
C PHE A 79 23.16 -9.67 16.59
N ASP A 80 22.88 -10.78 15.91
CA ASP A 80 23.03 -12.14 16.46
C ASP A 80 24.50 -12.63 16.39
N ASP A 81 25.25 -12.21 15.36
CA ASP A 81 26.68 -12.52 15.20
C ASP A 81 27.63 -11.67 16.08
N GLY A 82 27.08 -10.81 16.96
CA GLY A 82 27.82 -9.70 17.57
C GLY A 82 28.12 -9.76 19.08
N ILE A 83 27.68 -10.77 19.84
CA ILE A 83 28.02 -10.90 21.27
C ILE A 83 28.27 -12.36 21.69
N THR A 84 29.52 -12.82 21.53
CA THR A 84 30.18 -13.64 22.56
C THR A 84 31.65 -13.22 22.61
N VAL A 85 31.91 -12.04 23.18
CA VAL A 85 33.23 -11.71 23.70
C VAL A 85 33.30 -12.25 25.12
N HIS A 86 34.03 -13.35 25.29
CA HIS A 86 34.50 -13.84 26.59
C HIS A 86 35.50 -12.86 27.22
#